data_AF-A0A6M3M3E6-F1
#
_entry.id   AF-A0A6M3M3E6-F1
#
_cell.length_a   1.000
_cell.length_b   1.000
_cell.length_c   1.000
_cell.angle_alpha   90.00
_cell.angle_beta   90.00
_cell.angle_gamma   90.00
#
_symmetry.space_group_name_H-M   'P 1'
#
loop_
_entity.id
_entity.type
_entity.pdbx_description
1 polymer ?
#
loop_
_entity_poly.entity_id
_entity_poly.type
_entity_poly.pdbx_seq_one_letter_code
_entity_poly.pdbx_strand_id
1 'polypeptide(L)'
;MVNWMIHLDDGKTLTDEDTYPPGHEQLIIDLASRGCTLQNITSIERLINGRHLTIRKSPFTEMFFVATEMGADMRMSPGPQPPHNVLRRTIGCHLIGSDPPVQCRLTMDPKNFDVSLSLFEVVEPTMKGINAQRLNPPKKGSVFPAWQKDLIDNVYTVINSNVIKSVHGTPTGLCVILNNPKIRAEIVIRSQNVLLGFMEKGQRLKLKET
;
A
#
# COMPACT_ATOMS: atom_id res chain seq x y z
N MET A 1 -6.25 -0.62 -19.94
CA MET A 1 -5.05 -1.30 -19.41
C MET A 1 -5.24 -1.37 -17.91
N VAL A 2 -5.24 -2.59 -17.37
CA VAL A 2 -5.56 -2.84 -15.96
C VAL A 2 -4.49 -2.24 -15.05
N ASN A 3 -4.88 -1.31 -14.19
CA ASN A 3 -3.95 -0.63 -13.28
C ASN A 3 -3.93 -1.26 -11.88
N TRP A 4 -5.02 -1.90 -11.46
CA TRP A 4 -5.13 -2.57 -10.17
C TRP A 4 -6.17 -3.68 -10.22
N MET A 5 -6.05 -4.62 -9.30
CA MET A 5 -6.90 -5.81 -9.20
C MET A 5 -7.28 -6.09 -7.75
N ILE A 6 -8.45 -6.68 -7.54
CA ILE A 6 -8.92 -7.17 -6.25
C ILE A 6 -9.33 -8.61 -6.41
N HIS A 7 -8.71 -9.48 -5.64
CA HIS A 7 -8.99 -10.91 -5.67
C HIS A 7 -9.97 -11.25 -4.55
N LEU A 8 -11.03 -11.96 -4.90
CA LEU A 8 -12.07 -12.40 -3.97
C LEU A 8 -11.86 -13.86 -3.54
N ASP A 9 -12.51 -14.26 -2.46
CA ASP A 9 -12.46 -15.62 -1.90
C ASP A 9 -13.17 -16.65 -2.78
N ASP A 10 -14.14 -16.23 -3.59
CA ASP A 10 -14.83 -17.02 -4.62
C ASP A 10 -14.00 -17.23 -5.90
N GLY A 11 -12.76 -16.70 -5.95
CA GLY A 11 -11.85 -16.81 -7.08
C GLY A 11 -12.05 -15.75 -8.16
N LYS A 12 -13.06 -14.88 -8.06
CA LYS A 12 -13.23 -13.75 -8.99
C LYS A 12 -12.17 -12.69 -8.75
N THR A 13 -11.84 -11.96 -9.81
CA THR A 13 -10.96 -10.79 -9.77
C THR A 13 -11.71 -9.60 -10.33
N LEU A 14 -11.79 -8.52 -9.54
CA LEU A 14 -12.30 -7.23 -9.98
C LEU A 14 -11.13 -6.36 -10.42
N THR A 15 -11.35 -5.55 -11.45
CA THR A 15 -10.33 -4.66 -12.04
C THR A 15 -10.76 -3.20 -11.96
N ASP A 16 -9.92 -2.29 -12.47
CA ASP A 16 -10.30 -0.88 -12.63
C ASP A 16 -11.47 -0.67 -13.58
N GLU A 17 -11.73 -1.59 -14.51
CA GLU A 17 -12.89 -1.57 -15.40
C GLU A 17 -14.19 -1.93 -14.67
N ASP A 18 -14.10 -2.66 -13.57
CA ASP A 18 -15.26 -3.03 -12.74
C ASP A 18 -15.74 -1.90 -11.82
N THR A 19 -14.98 -0.81 -11.71
CA THR A 19 -15.30 0.33 -10.86
C THR A 19 -15.43 1.61 -11.67
N TYR A 20 -16.60 2.24 -11.65
CA TYR A 20 -16.84 3.48 -12.38
C TYR A 20 -17.57 4.53 -11.53
N PRO A 21 -17.05 5.76 -11.40
CA PRO A 21 -15.82 6.26 -12.02
C PRO A 21 -14.55 5.66 -11.38
N PRO A 22 -13.41 5.63 -12.11
CA PRO A 22 -12.14 5.12 -11.56
C PRO A 22 -11.73 5.96 -10.35
N GLY A 23 -11.92 5.39 -9.16
CA GLY A 23 -11.73 6.11 -7.91
C GLY A 23 -12.07 5.24 -6.70
N HIS A 24 -11.28 5.40 -5.65
CA HIS A 24 -11.32 4.52 -4.47
C HIS A 24 -12.62 4.62 -3.64
N GLU A 25 -13.32 5.76 -3.68
CA GLU A 25 -14.62 5.93 -2.99
C GLU A 25 -15.70 5.02 -3.57
N GLN A 26 -15.64 4.78 -4.88
CA GLN A 26 -16.59 3.95 -5.59
C GLN A 26 -16.30 2.47 -5.36
N LEU A 27 -15.05 2.08 -5.06
CA LEU A 27 -14.69 0.68 -4.85
C LEU A 27 -15.49 0.00 -3.73
N ILE A 28 -15.58 0.63 -2.55
CA ILE A 28 -16.30 0.03 -1.41
C ILE A 28 -17.81 0.04 -1.67
N ILE A 29 -18.33 1.06 -2.36
CA ILE A 29 -19.72 1.17 -2.77
C ILE A 29 -20.06 0.12 -3.85
N ASP A 30 -19.16 -0.11 -4.81
CA ASP A 30 -19.31 -1.07 -5.90
C ASP A 30 -19.18 -2.52 -5.42
N LEU A 31 -18.31 -2.76 -4.44
CA LEU A 31 -18.28 -4.04 -3.75
C LEU A 31 -19.63 -4.30 -3.08
N ALA A 32 -20.15 -3.33 -2.32
CA ALA A 32 -21.44 -3.47 -1.65
C ALA A 32 -22.60 -3.68 -2.63
N SER A 33 -22.63 -2.98 -3.76
CA SER A 33 -23.67 -3.14 -4.80
C SER A 33 -23.61 -4.50 -5.51
N ARG A 34 -22.44 -5.15 -5.51
CA ARG A 34 -22.21 -6.51 -6.03
C ARG A 34 -22.38 -7.60 -4.96
N GLY A 35 -22.88 -7.26 -3.78
CA GLY A 35 -23.01 -8.19 -2.65
C GLY A 35 -21.67 -8.65 -2.07
N CYS A 36 -20.57 -7.97 -2.42
CA CYS A 36 -19.23 -8.23 -1.93
C CYS A 36 -18.97 -7.36 -0.70
N THR A 37 -18.38 -7.96 0.32
CA THR A 37 -17.93 -7.25 1.52
C THR A 37 -16.40 -7.20 1.57
N LEU A 38 -15.84 -6.34 2.41
CA LEU A 38 -14.39 -6.34 2.69
C LEU A 38 -13.88 -7.69 3.22
N GLN A 39 -14.77 -8.55 3.72
CA GLN A 39 -14.42 -9.91 4.16
C GLN A 39 -14.15 -10.85 2.98
N ASN A 40 -14.78 -10.61 1.82
CA ASN A 40 -14.57 -11.42 0.63
C ASN A 40 -13.24 -11.13 -0.06
N ILE A 41 -12.59 -9.99 0.23
CA ILE A 41 -11.30 -9.63 -0.36
C ILE A 41 -10.19 -10.50 0.23
N THR A 42 -9.43 -11.17 -0.64
CA THR A 42 -8.24 -11.95 -0.27
C THR A 42 -6.94 -11.18 -0.48
N SER A 43 -6.88 -10.31 -1.49
CA SER A 43 -5.76 -9.40 -1.73
C SER A 43 -6.12 -8.27 -2.69
N ILE A 44 -5.37 -7.18 -2.61
CA ILE A 44 -5.39 -6.09 -3.60
C ILE A 44 -4.01 -5.97 -4.23
N GLU A 45 -4.00 -5.77 -5.54
CA GLU A 45 -2.82 -5.69 -6.36
C GLU A 45 -2.80 -4.41 -7.20
N ARG A 46 -1.61 -3.85 -7.42
CA ARG A 46 -1.35 -2.71 -8.31
C ARG A 46 -0.28 -3.07 -9.30
N LEU A 47 -0.59 -2.90 -10.58
CA LEU A 47 0.32 -3.16 -11.69
C LEU A 47 1.05 -1.88 -12.08
N ILE A 48 2.36 -1.97 -12.23
CA ILE A 48 3.25 -0.85 -12.52
C ILE A 48 4.34 -1.35 -13.49
N ASN A 49 4.13 -1.12 -14.79
CA ASN A 49 5.05 -1.53 -15.87
C ASN A 49 5.51 -3.00 -15.76
N GLY A 50 4.57 -3.93 -15.56
CA GLY A 50 4.86 -5.37 -15.41
C GLY A 50 5.34 -5.79 -14.02
N ARG A 51 5.40 -4.87 -13.06
CA ARG A 51 5.62 -5.18 -11.64
C ARG A 51 4.34 -5.09 -10.83
N HIS A 52 4.34 -5.83 -9.74
CA HIS A 52 3.15 -6.11 -8.96
C HIS A 52 3.40 -5.72 -7.52
N LEU A 53 2.65 -4.73 -7.01
CA LEU A 53 2.53 -4.49 -5.59
C LEU A 53 1.28 -5.18 -5.09
N THR A 54 1.37 -6.01 -4.06
CA THR A 54 0.22 -6.70 -3.49
C THR A 54 0.15 -6.52 -1.98
N ILE A 55 -1.04 -6.24 -1.44
CA ILE A 55 -1.34 -6.38 -0.01
C ILE A 55 -2.32 -7.53 0.15
N ARG A 56 -1.93 -8.55 0.93
CA ARG A 56 -2.83 -9.65 1.29
C ARG A 56 -3.75 -9.24 2.43
N LYS A 57 -5.02 -9.62 2.34
CA LYS A 57 -5.94 -9.54 3.46
C LYS A 57 -5.41 -10.39 4.61
N SER A 58 -5.50 -9.82 5.79
CA SER A 58 -5.28 -10.50 7.05
C SER A 58 -6.44 -10.16 8.02
N PRO A 59 -6.52 -10.85 9.16
CA PRO A 59 -7.38 -10.45 10.28
C PRO A 59 -7.04 -9.07 10.85
N PHE A 60 -5.88 -8.51 10.51
CA PHE A 60 -5.40 -7.21 11.00
C PHE A 60 -5.66 -6.07 10.00
N THR A 61 -6.31 -6.34 8.88
CA THR A 61 -6.54 -5.34 7.83
C THR A 61 -8.01 -4.95 7.84
N GLU A 62 -8.32 -3.67 8.00
CA GLU A 62 -9.70 -3.18 8.05
C GLU A 62 -10.22 -2.82 6.66
N MET A 63 -9.52 -1.89 6.01
CA MET A 63 -9.91 -1.28 4.75
C MET A 63 -8.68 -1.18 3.86
N PHE A 64 -8.85 -1.30 2.55
CA PHE A 64 -7.78 -1.06 1.59
C PHE A 64 -8.02 0.20 0.79
N PHE A 65 -6.96 0.74 0.20
CA PHE A 65 -7.05 1.81 -0.77
C PHE A 65 -5.94 1.76 -1.82
N VAL A 66 -6.20 2.43 -2.93
CA VAL A 66 -5.28 2.58 -4.05
C VAL A 66 -5.20 4.05 -4.40
N ALA A 67 -3.99 4.55 -4.67
CA ALA A 67 -3.77 5.95 -4.99
C ALA A 67 -2.66 6.14 -6.02
N THR A 68 -2.71 7.27 -6.71
CA THR A 68 -1.69 7.70 -7.67
C THR A 68 -1.30 9.13 -7.34
N GLU A 69 -0.01 9.35 -7.09
CA GLU A 69 0.56 10.67 -6.91
C GLU A 69 1.00 11.20 -8.28
N MET A 70 0.41 12.32 -8.70
CA MET A 70 0.73 12.99 -9.97
C MET A 70 1.46 14.29 -9.68
N GLY A 71 2.56 14.52 -10.37
CA GLY A 71 3.23 15.80 -10.43
C GLY A 71 2.51 16.73 -11.40
N ALA A 72 2.28 17.98 -10.99
CA ALA A 72 1.88 19.04 -11.89
C ALA A 72 3.11 19.90 -12.18
N ASP A 73 3.62 19.83 -13.40
CA ASP A 73 4.58 20.82 -13.88
C ASP A 73 3.80 22.11 -14.17
N MET A 74 3.74 23.01 -13.18
CA MET A 74 3.17 24.34 -13.38
C MET A 74 4.07 25.15 -14.30
N ARG A 75 3.74 25.19 -15.60
CA ARG A 75 4.25 26.24 -16.50
C ARG A 75 3.37 27.48 -16.35
N MET A 76 3.99 28.65 -16.12
CA MET A 76 3.31 29.95 -16.15
C MET A 76 3.09 30.49 -17.58
N SER A 77 3.22 29.64 -18.61
CA SER A 77 3.09 30.04 -20.01
C SER A 77 1.76 29.56 -20.59
N PRO A 78 1.08 30.36 -21.43
CA PRO A 78 -0.15 29.95 -22.09
C PRO A 78 0.20 28.94 -23.19
N GLY A 79 0.14 27.66 -22.85
CA GLY A 79 0.37 26.55 -23.77
C GLY A 79 -0.29 25.29 -23.24
N PRO A 80 -0.50 24.27 -24.09
CA PRO A 80 -1.07 22.99 -23.65
C PRO A 80 -0.25 22.44 -22.48
N GLN A 81 -0.93 22.09 -21.39
CA GLN A 81 -0.29 21.49 -20.23
C GLN A 81 0.36 20.16 -20.66
N PRO A 82 1.64 19.93 -20.33
CA PRO A 82 2.24 18.62 -20.54
C PRO A 82 1.47 17.56 -19.73
N PRO A 83 1.46 16.30 -20.17
CA PRO A 83 0.80 15.23 -19.43
C PRO A 83 1.37 15.15 -18.01
N HIS A 84 0.50 14.93 -17.03
CA HIS A 84 0.90 14.77 -15.63
C HIS A 84 1.93 13.63 -15.49
N ASN A 85 3.08 13.94 -14.89
CA ASN A 85 4.08 12.94 -14.59
C ASN A 85 3.63 12.13 -13.38
N VAL A 86 3.38 10.83 -13.56
CA VAL A 86 3.09 9.94 -12.42
C VAL A 86 4.36 9.82 -11.58
N LEU A 87 4.31 10.35 -10.35
CA LEU A 87 5.43 10.31 -9.42
C LEU A 87 5.45 9.01 -8.65
N ARG A 88 4.29 8.56 -8.16
CA ARG A 88 4.18 7.35 -7.35
C ARG A 88 2.86 6.63 -7.53
N ARG A 89 2.90 5.32 -7.37
CA ARG A 89 1.72 4.45 -7.31
C ARG A 89 1.69 3.79 -5.94
N THR A 90 0.55 3.89 -5.25
CA THR A 90 0.41 3.40 -3.88
C THR A 90 -0.75 2.43 -3.77
N ILE A 91 -0.53 1.36 -3.02
CA ILE A 91 -1.59 0.58 -2.39
C ILE A 91 -1.42 0.68 -0.88
N GLY A 92 -2.51 0.61 -0.15
CA GLY A 92 -2.44 0.69 1.29
C GLY A 92 -3.67 0.14 1.96
N CYS A 93 -3.62 0.16 3.28
CA CYS A 93 -4.71 -0.29 4.12
C CYS A 93 -4.69 0.38 5.49
N HIS A 94 -5.80 0.30 6.21
CA HIS A 94 -5.89 0.59 7.64
C HIS A 94 -5.78 -0.69 8.45
N LEU A 95 -5.15 -0.62 9.61
CA LEU A 95 -4.94 -1.76 10.49
C LEU A 95 -5.97 -1.80 11.61
N ILE A 96 -6.45 -3.01 11.95
CA ILE A 96 -7.36 -3.27 13.06
C ILE A 96 -6.57 -3.34 14.36
N GLY A 97 -7.18 -2.86 15.45
CA GLY A 97 -6.65 -3.06 16.81
C GLY A 97 -5.59 -2.04 17.22
N SER A 98 -5.55 -0.89 16.57
CA SER A 98 -4.75 0.27 16.97
C SER A 98 -5.66 1.46 17.26
N ASP A 99 -5.39 2.12 18.38
CA ASP A 99 -5.92 3.43 18.71
C ASP A 99 -4.73 4.29 19.17
N PRO A 100 -4.32 5.31 18.40
CA PRO A 100 -4.93 5.81 17.17
C PRO A 100 -4.86 4.82 15.99
N PRO A 101 -5.75 4.93 14.98
CA PRO A 101 -5.72 4.08 13.79
C PRO A 101 -4.40 4.17 13.02
N VAL A 102 -3.86 3.04 12.59
CA VAL A 102 -2.63 2.99 11.80
C VAL A 102 -2.94 2.79 10.33
N GLN A 103 -2.42 3.68 9.49
CA GLN A 103 -2.43 3.56 8.05
C GLN A 103 -1.10 3.00 7.54
N CYS A 104 -1.18 2.00 6.68
CA CYS A 104 -0.05 1.42 5.96
C CYS A 104 -0.11 1.81 4.48
N ARG A 105 1.02 2.23 3.91
CA ARG A 105 1.20 2.54 2.49
C ARG A 105 2.40 1.81 1.94
N LEU A 106 2.17 1.00 0.91
CA LEU A 106 3.20 0.42 0.06
C LEU A 106 3.20 1.19 -1.26
N THR A 107 4.31 1.86 -1.55
CA THR A 107 4.42 2.80 -2.65
C THR A 107 5.59 2.45 -3.53
N MET A 108 5.41 2.53 -4.86
CA MET A 108 6.46 2.32 -5.84
C MET A 108 6.59 3.53 -6.77
N ASP A 109 7.82 3.92 -7.06
CA ASP A 109 8.15 4.87 -8.11
C ASP A 109 8.11 4.15 -9.48
N PRO A 110 7.30 4.59 -10.45
CA PRO A 110 7.17 3.90 -11.73
C PRO A 110 8.39 4.01 -12.65
N LYS A 111 9.36 4.90 -12.35
CA LYS A 111 10.55 5.12 -13.18
C LYS A 111 11.68 4.18 -12.82
N ASN A 112 11.93 3.98 -11.52
CA ASN A 112 13.04 3.17 -11.03
C ASN A 112 12.60 1.95 -10.21
N PHE A 113 11.30 1.80 -9.95
CA PHE A 113 10.71 0.68 -9.20
C PHE A 113 11.14 0.59 -7.74
N ASP A 114 11.70 1.66 -7.17
CA ASP A 114 11.98 1.72 -5.74
C ASP A 114 10.69 1.63 -4.95
N VAL A 115 10.73 0.83 -3.88
CA VAL A 115 9.56 0.55 -3.05
C VAL A 115 9.76 1.13 -1.66
N SER A 116 8.75 1.84 -1.17
CA SER A 116 8.71 2.36 0.18
C SER A 116 7.49 1.84 0.95
N LEU A 117 7.75 1.37 2.17
CA LEU A 117 6.74 1.05 3.17
C LEU A 117 6.66 2.18 4.18
N SER A 118 5.49 2.80 4.31
CA SER A 118 5.20 3.81 5.33
C SER A 118 4.08 3.33 6.24
N LEU A 119 4.30 3.38 7.55
CA LEU A 119 3.25 3.15 8.55
C LEU A 119 3.17 4.35 9.47
N PHE A 120 1.98 4.86 9.75
CA PHE A 120 1.82 6.01 10.64
C PHE A 120 0.39 6.09 11.20
N GLU A 121 0.26 6.76 12.33
CA GLU A 121 -1.03 7.04 12.97
C GLU A 121 -1.79 8.13 12.21
N VAL A 122 -3.10 7.94 12.09
CA VAL A 122 -4.04 8.90 11.52
C VAL A 122 -5.10 9.26 12.56
N VAL A 123 -5.74 10.42 12.39
CA VAL A 123 -6.84 10.88 13.25
C VAL A 123 -8.03 9.93 13.12
N GLU A 124 -8.41 9.63 11.87
CA GLU A 124 -9.48 8.71 11.53
C GLU A 124 -9.18 8.01 10.20
N PRO A 125 -9.63 6.76 10.01
CA PRO A 125 -9.58 6.11 8.70
C PRO A 125 -10.49 6.87 7.73
N THR A 126 -9.98 7.22 6.57
CA THR A 126 -10.81 7.80 5.51
C THR A 126 -11.06 6.76 4.43
N MET A 127 -12.25 6.84 3.82
CA MET A 127 -12.56 6.06 2.62
C MET A 127 -11.49 6.33 1.58
N LYS A 128 -11.22 7.59 1.21
CA LYS A 128 -10.12 7.95 0.29
C LYS A 128 -8.70 7.57 0.73
N GLY A 129 -8.49 6.98 1.89
CA GLY A 129 -7.23 6.43 2.39
C GLY A 129 -6.06 7.41 2.41
N ILE A 130 -5.51 7.76 1.24
CA ILE A 130 -4.39 8.68 1.06
C ILE A 130 -4.62 10.06 1.70
N ASN A 131 -5.87 10.49 1.83
CA ASN A 131 -6.26 11.76 2.43
C ASN A 131 -6.43 11.72 3.95
N ALA A 132 -6.27 10.55 4.59
CA ALA A 132 -6.35 10.46 6.04
C ALA A 132 -5.31 11.38 6.70
N GLN A 133 -5.80 12.24 7.60
CA GLN A 133 -4.96 13.21 8.30
C GLN A 133 -4.04 12.46 9.26
N ARG A 134 -2.73 12.66 9.11
CA ARG A 134 -1.74 12.11 10.05
C ARG A 134 -1.90 12.77 11.41
N LEU A 135 -1.87 11.97 12.47
CA LEU A 135 -1.94 12.50 13.84
C LEU A 135 -0.70 13.34 14.18
N ASN A 136 0.47 12.82 13.83
CA ASN A 136 1.76 13.47 14.02
C ASN A 136 2.44 13.63 12.65
N PRO A 137 2.07 14.64 11.85
CA PRO A 137 2.68 14.84 10.54
C PRO A 137 4.17 15.13 10.71
N PRO A 138 5.06 14.46 9.94
CA PRO A 138 6.48 14.75 9.99
C PRO A 138 6.71 16.21 9.59
N LYS A 139 7.67 16.87 10.24
CA LYS A 139 8.12 18.20 9.82
C LYS A 139 8.66 18.10 8.39
N LYS A 140 8.51 19.17 7.60
CA LYS A 140 9.04 19.21 6.23
C LYS A 140 10.54 18.86 6.25
N GLY A 141 10.93 17.84 5.49
CA GLY A 141 12.32 17.34 5.45
C GLY A 141 12.71 16.34 6.55
N SER A 142 11.80 15.97 7.47
CA SER A 142 12.08 15.02 8.55
C SER A 142 11.68 13.57 8.25
N VAL A 143 11.34 13.26 7.01
CA VAL A 143 11.00 11.90 6.59
C VAL A 143 12.30 11.19 6.22
N PHE A 144 12.84 10.44 7.18
CA PHE A 144 14.06 9.67 6.99
C PHE A 144 13.73 8.17 6.83
N PRO A 145 14.49 7.45 5.99
CA PRO A 145 14.41 6.00 5.95
C PRO A 145 14.85 5.46 7.32
N ALA A 146 13.97 4.73 8.01
CA ALA A 146 14.36 3.92 9.17
C ALA A 146 15.30 2.78 8.75
N TRP A 147 15.13 2.31 7.52
CA TRP A 147 15.89 1.22 6.96
C TRP A 147 15.84 1.29 5.44
N GLN A 148 16.95 0.95 4.80
CA GLN A 148 17.08 0.88 3.35
C GLN A 148 17.93 -0.34 2.99
N LYS A 149 17.55 -1.05 1.92
CA LYS A 149 18.34 -2.15 1.37
C LYS A 149 18.13 -2.27 -0.13
N ASP A 150 19.22 -2.54 -0.82
CA ASP A 150 19.22 -2.86 -2.25
C ASP A 150 18.96 -4.37 -2.43
N LEU A 151 17.96 -4.70 -3.25
CA LEU A 151 17.60 -6.08 -3.59
C LEU A 151 17.17 -6.12 -5.06
N ILE A 152 17.76 -7.04 -5.84
CA ILE A 152 17.32 -7.31 -7.24
C ILE A 152 17.15 -5.99 -8.02
N ASP A 153 18.18 -5.15 -7.97
CA ASP A 153 18.30 -3.87 -8.69
C ASP A 153 17.36 -2.73 -8.27
N ASN A 154 16.62 -2.85 -7.15
CA ASN A 154 15.78 -1.76 -6.64
C ASN A 154 16.05 -1.49 -5.15
N VAL A 155 15.73 -0.26 -4.73
CA VAL A 155 15.84 0.15 -3.33
C VAL A 155 14.52 -0.13 -2.61
N TYR A 156 14.62 -0.82 -1.48
CA TYR A 156 13.50 -1.07 -0.58
C TYR A 156 13.70 -0.29 0.71
N THR A 157 12.74 0.57 1.02
CA THR A 157 12.83 1.51 2.13
C THR A 157 11.67 1.33 3.10
N VAL A 158 11.97 1.33 4.40
CA VAL A 158 10.96 1.52 5.45
C VAL A 158 11.09 2.93 5.98
N ILE A 159 10.02 3.71 5.93
CA ILE A 159 9.98 5.08 6.43
C ILE A 159 9.81 5.06 7.94
N ASN A 160 10.67 5.82 8.64
CA ASN A 160 10.64 5.85 10.10
C ASN A 160 9.33 6.43 10.64
N SER A 161 8.83 5.84 11.74
CA SER A 161 7.58 6.22 12.38
C SER A 161 7.50 5.63 13.79
N ASN A 162 6.80 6.33 14.69
CA ASN A 162 6.64 5.92 16.10
C ASN A 162 5.89 4.59 16.27
N VAL A 163 5.12 4.19 15.25
CA VAL A 163 4.40 2.91 15.24
C VAL A 163 5.34 1.72 15.06
N ILE A 164 6.54 1.96 14.54
CA ILE A 164 7.52 0.91 14.24
C ILE A 164 8.38 0.66 15.47
N LYS A 165 8.32 -0.57 15.98
CA LYS A 165 9.16 -1.04 17.07
C LYS A 165 10.58 -1.37 16.59
N SER A 166 10.67 -2.09 15.48
CA SER A 166 11.93 -2.59 14.94
C SER A 166 11.75 -3.02 13.49
N VAL A 167 12.82 -2.90 12.71
CA VAL A 167 12.90 -3.35 11.32
C VAL A 167 13.99 -4.40 11.20
N HIS A 168 13.71 -5.47 10.46
CA HIS A 168 14.61 -6.59 10.23
C HIS A 168 14.63 -6.95 8.75
N GLY A 169 15.82 -7.20 8.20
CA GLY A 169 15.92 -7.80 6.88
C GLY A 169 15.54 -9.28 6.92
N THR A 170 14.93 -9.79 5.86
CA THR A 170 14.75 -11.23 5.64
C THR A 170 15.47 -11.65 4.35
N PRO A 171 15.74 -12.95 4.13
CA PRO A 171 16.35 -13.41 2.88
C PRO A 171 15.54 -13.02 1.64
N THR A 172 14.21 -12.90 1.79
CA THR A 172 13.29 -12.63 0.70
C THR A 172 12.66 -11.24 0.77
N GLY A 173 13.17 -10.32 1.58
CA GLY A 173 12.61 -8.98 1.71
C GLY A 173 12.88 -8.34 3.06
N LEU A 174 11.82 -7.85 3.71
CA LEU A 174 11.93 -7.13 4.98
C LEU A 174 10.74 -7.39 5.91
N CYS A 175 10.96 -7.14 7.19
CA CYS A 175 9.99 -7.36 8.24
C CYS A 175 9.98 -6.14 9.18
N VAL A 176 8.78 -5.65 9.49
CA VAL A 176 8.54 -4.58 10.44
C VAL A 176 7.68 -5.12 11.58
N ILE A 177 8.12 -4.89 12.82
CA ILE A 177 7.32 -5.18 14.02
C ILE A 177 6.71 -3.87 14.51
N LEU A 178 5.40 -3.86 14.74
CA LEU A 178 4.69 -2.69 15.22
C LEU A 178 4.56 -2.70 16.75
N ASN A 179 4.51 -1.50 17.33
CA ASN A 179 4.26 -1.30 18.77
C ASN A 179 2.78 -1.51 19.12
N ASN A 180 1.89 -0.93 18.31
CA ASN A 180 0.44 -1.04 18.41
C ASN A 180 -0.17 -0.96 17.00
N PRO A 181 -0.85 -2.00 16.48
CA PRO A 181 -1.10 -3.29 17.13
C PRO A 181 0.21 -4.08 17.23
N LYS A 182 0.33 -5.05 18.15
CA LYS A 182 1.54 -5.88 18.31
C LYS A 182 1.66 -6.96 17.22
N ILE A 183 1.72 -6.52 15.97
CA ILE A 183 1.74 -7.38 14.78
C ILE A 183 3.02 -7.23 13.98
N ARG A 184 3.25 -8.20 13.11
CA ARG A 184 4.33 -8.22 12.13
C ARG A 184 3.77 -7.84 10.76
N ALA A 185 4.37 -6.84 10.12
CA ALA A 185 4.21 -6.55 8.71
C ALA A 185 5.42 -7.11 7.96
N GLU A 186 5.19 -8.01 7.00
CA GLU A 186 6.26 -8.66 6.24
C GLU A 186 6.10 -8.37 4.76
N ILE A 187 7.17 -7.85 4.15
CA ILE A 187 7.30 -7.70 2.70
C ILE A 187 8.16 -8.85 2.18
N VAL A 188 7.61 -9.57 1.22
CA VAL A 188 8.29 -10.62 0.46
C VAL A 188 8.41 -10.16 -0.99
N ILE A 189 9.61 -10.25 -1.54
CA ILE A 189 9.95 -9.91 -2.92
C ILE A 189 10.20 -11.23 -3.66
N ARG A 190 9.50 -11.42 -4.78
CA ARG A 190 9.62 -12.57 -5.68
C ARG A 190 9.60 -12.10 -7.12
N SER A 191 10.77 -12.02 -7.74
CA SER A 191 10.92 -11.53 -9.11
C SER A 191 10.27 -10.16 -9.28
N GLN A 192 9.16 -10.06 -10.03
CA GLN A 192 8.43 -8.82 -10.29
C GLN A 192 7.37 -8.49 -9.22
N ASN A 193 7.17 -9.38 -8.23
CA ASN A 193 6.13 -9.27 -7.23
C ASN A 193 6.67 -8.81 -5.88
N VAL A 194 6.01 -7.81 -5.30
CA VAL A 194 6.26 -7.30 -3.95
C VAL A 194 4.99 -7.51 -3.15
N LEU A 195 5.06 -8.40 -2.18
CA LEU A 195 3.92 -8.86 -1.41
C LEU A 195 4.04 -8.39 0.04
N LEU A 196 3.08 -7.59 0.50
CA LEU A 196 2.93 -7.21 1.89
C LEU A 196 1.83 -8.05 2.56
N GLY A 197 2.10 -8.55 3.76
CA GLY A 197 1.09 -9.17 4.61
C GLY A 197 1.31 -8.86 6.08
N PHE A 198 0.25 -9.04 6.87
CA PHE A 198 0.25 -8.82 8.31
C PHE A 198 -0.08 -10.11 9.07
N MET A 199 0.59 -10.35 10.18
CA MET A 199 0.47 -11.56 10.99
C MET A 199 0.82 -11.31 12.45
N GLU A 200 0.52 -12.28 13.31
CA GLU A 200 0.97 -12.25 14.70
C GLU A 200 2.49 -12.26 14.80
N LYS A 201 3.01 -11.71 15.90
CA LYS A 201 4.45 -11.73 16.19
C LYS A 201 4.93 -13.19 16.27
N GLY A 202 5.92 -13.54 15.45
CA GLY A 202 6.53 -14.88 15.39
C GLY A 202 6.03 -15.74 14.22
N GLN A 203 4.91 -15.39 13.60
CA GLN A 203 4.46 -16.03 12.37
C GLN A 203 5.23 -15.47 11.15
N ARG A 204 5.19 -16.20 10.03
CA ARG A 204 5.75 -15.78 8.73
C ARG A 204 4.66 -15.76 7.68
N LEU A 205 4.82 -14.91 6.67
CA LEU A 205 3.89 -14.85 5.55
C LEU A 205 3.89 -16.19 4.81
N LYS A 206 2.78 -16.92 4.89
CA LYS A 206 2.60 -18.15 4.11
C LYS A 206 2.39 -17.77 2.65
N LEU A 207 3.41 -18.01 1.85
CA LEU A 207 3.33 -17.90 0.40
C LEU A 207 2.58 -19.15 -0.05
N LYS A 208 1.36 -19.00 -0.59
CA LYS A 208 0.72 -20.13 -1.26
C LYS A 208 1.62 -20.44 -2.46
N GLU A 209 2.04 -21.69 -2.60
CA GLU A 209 2.58 -22.17 -3.86
C GLU A 209 1.43 -22.07 -4.86
N THR A 210 1.56 -21.11 -5.78
CA THR A 210 0.72 -21.01 -6.97
C THR A 210 1.22 -21.98 -8.01
#